data_AF-F2JMN2-F1
#
_entry.id   AF-F2JMN2-F1
#
_cell.length_a   1.000
_cell.length_b   1.000
_cell.length_c   1.000
_cell.angle_alpha   90.00
_cell.angle_beta   90.00
_cell.angle_gamma   90.00
#
_symmetry.space_group_name_H-M   'P 1'
#
loop_
_entity.id
_entity.type
_entity.pdbx_description
1 polymer ?
#
loop_
_entity_poly.entity_id
_entity_poly.type
_entity_poly.pdbx_seq_one_letter_code
_entity_poly.pdbx_strand_id
1 'polypeptide(L)'
;MVEGNTKKLLRSIMAKAASYVEILISALLLIGILIGAINLGTELIAMGKVALIAPDITMPVEEYLATGLQLIIGVEFIKMISKHTVGSTIDVLLFAIARKLVVSHGGAIDLLLGIIAIAILFIIKRYFGNKCERCPIDPAKAKLKES
;
A
#
# COMPACT_ATOMS: atom_id res chain seq x y z
N MET A 1 -18.66 24.79 -34.36
CA MET A 1 -18.26 23.36 -34.24
C MET A 1 -16.79 23.16 -33.78
N VAL A 2 -16.03 24.21 -33.46
CA VAL A 2 -14.58 24.14 -33.14
C VAL A 2 -14.27 23.91 -31.65
N GLU A 3 -15.13 24.38 -30.73
CA GLU A 3 -14.87 24.29 -29.27
C GLU A 3 -14.74 22.85 -28.72
N GLY A 4 -15.33 21.85 -29.38
CA GLY A 4 -15.27 20.46 -28.94
C GLY A 4 -13.91 19.80 -29.14
N ASN A 5 -13.11 20.24 -30.12
CA ASN A 5 -11.85 19.59 -30.46
C ASN A 5 -10.70 20.03 -29.53
N THR A 6 -10.68 21.31 -29.13
CA THR A 6 -9.68 21.87 -28.22
C THR A 6 -9.76 21.24 -26.82
N LYS A 7 -10.98 21.04 -26.28
CA LYS A 7 -11.16 20.38 -24.96
C LYS A 7 -10.70 18.92 -24.98
N LYS A 8 -10.91 18.21 -26.08
CA LYS A 8 -10.43 16.83 -26.26
C LYS A 8 -8.91 16.76 -26.35
N LEU A 9 -8.27 17.68 -27.06
CA LEU A 9 -6.81 17.77 -27.12
C LEU A 9 -6.19 18.06 -25.75
N LEU A 10 -6.70 19.07 -25.03
CA LEU A 10 -6.21 19.38 -23.68
C LEU A 10 -6.35 18.19 -22.73
N ARG A 11 -7.49 17.50 -22.74
CA ARG A 11 -7.70 16.30 -21.90
C ARG A 11 -6.73 15.17 -22.25
N SER A 12 -6.45 14.97 -23.53
CA SER A 12 -5.49 13.96 -23.99
C SER A 12 -4.03 14.29 -23.65
N ILE A 13 -3.67 15.58 -23.66
CA ILE A 13 -2.34 16.06 -23.26
C ILE A 13 -2.17 15.91 -21.75
N MET A 14 -3.18 16.30 -20.97
CA MET A 14 -3.18 16.14 -19.51
C MET A 14 -3.10 14.67 -19.11
N ALA A 15 -3.85 13.78 -19.77
CA ALA A 15 -3.79 12.34 -19.51
C ALA A 15 -2.41 11.76 -19.82
N LYS A 16 -1.78 12.16 -20.94
CA LYS A 16 -0.42 11.73 -21.29
C LYS A 16 0.64 12.26 -20.31
N ALA A 17 0.54 13.53 -19.93
CA ALA A 17 1.45 14.13 -18.95
C ALA A 17 1.31 13.46 -17.57
N ALA A 18 0.08 13.20 -17.12
CA ALA A 18 -0.20 12.50 -15.87
C ALA A 18 0.41 11.08 -15.87
N SER A 19 0.25 10.33 -16.96
CA SER A 19 0.82 8.99 -17.09
C SER A 19 2.36 8.99 -17.03
N TYR A 20 3.01 10.00 -17.62
CA TYR A 20 4.46 10.13 -17.54
C TYR A 20 4.94 10.39 -16.09
N VAL A 21 4.22 11.26 -15.38
CA VAL A 21 4.49 11.54 -13.95
C VAL A 21 4.24 10.31 -13.08
N GLU A 22 3.19 9.53 -13.35
CA GLU A 22 2.90 8.28 -12.64
C GLU A 22 4.04 7.27 -12.75
N ILE A 23 4.58 7.09 -13.96
CA ILE A 23 5.73 6.20 -14.20
C ILE A 23 6.96 6.70 -13.45
N LEU A 24 7.24 8.02 -13.49
CA LEU A 24 8.38 8.62 -12.80
C LEU A 24 8.29 8.44 -11.28
N ILE A 25 7.13 8.77 -10.69
CA ILE A 25 6.89 8.61 -9.25
C ILE A 25 7.00 7.14 -8.85
N SER A 26 6.39 6.23 -9.62
CA SER A 26 6.45 4.79 -9.34
C SER A 26 7.88 4.26 -9.36
N ALA A 27 8.71 4.71 -10.30
CA ALA A 27 10.13 4.35 -10.38
C ALA A 27 10.92 4.89 -9.18
N LEU A 28 10.70 6.15 -8.78
CA LEU A 28 11.39 6.76 -7.64
C LEU A 28 11.03 6.04 -6.32
N LEU A 29 9.74 5.77 -6.11
CA LEU A 29 9.28 5.03 -4.94
C LEU A 29 9.84 3.61 -4.92
N LEU A 30 9.89 2.93 -6.07
CA LEU A 30 10.46 1.58 -6.17
C LEU A 30 11.93 1.57 -5.75
N ILE A 31 12.74 2.54 -6.22
CA ILE A 31 14.14 2.68 -5.82
C ILE A 31 14.26 2.92 -4.31
N GLY A 32 13.44 3.81 -3.74
CA GLY A 32 13.43 4.09 -2.30
C GLY A 32 13.09 2.85 -1.46
N ILE A 33 12.12 2.05 -1.89
CA ILE A 33 11.75 0.79 -1.22
C ILE A 33 12.87 -0.24 -1.33
N LEU A 34 13.54 -0.36 -2.48
CA LEU A 34 14.66 -1.28 -2.65
C LEU A 34 15.81 -0.94 -1.71
N ILE A 35 16.18 0.34 -1.61
CA ILE A 35 17.20 0.80 -0.66
C ILE A 35 16.78 0.48 0.78
N GLY A 36 15.54 0.80 1.15
CA GLY A 36 15.03 0.51 2.49
C GLY A 36 14.99 -1.00 2.80
N ALA A 37 14.65 -1.85 1.83
CA ALA A 37 14.66 -3.30 1.99
C ALA A 37 16.07 -3.86 2.20
N ILE A 38 17.07 -3.32 1.48
CA ILE A 38 18.48 -3.67 1.71
C ILE A 38 18.89 -3.26 3.12
N ASN A 39 18.59 -2.03 3.53
CA ASN A 39 18.91 -1.54 4.88
C ASN A 39 18.29 -2.43 5.97
N LEU A 40 17.01 -2.79 5.83
CA LEU A 40 16.34 -3.73 6.75
C LEU A 40 17.05 -5.10 6.81
N GLY A 41 17.52 -5.60 5.67
CA GLY A 41 18.30 -6.85 5.62
C GLY A 41 19.65 -6.72 6.33
N THR A 42 20.34 -5.59 6.17
CA THR A 42 21.62 -5.35 6.85
C THR A 42 21.46 -5.21 8.37
N GLU A 43 20.40 -4.54 8.83
CA GLU A 43 20.07 -4.44 10.24
C GLU A 43 19.81 -5.81 10.85
N LEU A 44 19.07 -6.69 10.16
CA LEU A 44 18.81 -8.05 10.63
C LEU A 44 20.10 -8.86 10.85
N ILE A 45 21.04 -8.77 9.92
CA ILE A 45 22.34 -9.46 10.03
C ILE A 45 23.17 -8.88 11.18
N ALA A 46 23.17 -7.54 11.33
CA ALA A 46 23.87 -6.87 12.43
C ALA A 46 23.28 -7.27 13.80
N MET A 47 21.95 -7.28 13.89
CA MET A 47 21.20 -7.76 15.04
C MET A 47 21.56 -9.20 15.39
N GLY A 48 21.53 -10.12 14.42
CA GLY A 48 21.96 -11.51 14.62
C GLY A 48 23.37 -11.58 15.20
N LYS A 49 24.35 -10.90 14.61
CA LYS A 49 25.74 -10.91 15.11
C LYS A 49 25.86 -10.44 16.56
N VAL A 50 25.15 -9.37 16.94
CA VAL A 50 25.17 -8.86 18.32
C VAL A 50 24.55 -9.86 19.29
N ALA A 51 23.43 -10.49 18.92
CA ALA A 51 22.76 -11.50 19.75
C ALA A 51 23.66 -12.71 20.06
N LEU A 52 24.56 -13.07 19.14
CA LEU A 52 25.53 -14.15 19.34
C LEU A 52 26.71 -13.74 20.24
N ILE A 53 27.04 -12.45 20.32
CA ILE A 53 28.22 -11.93 21.03
C ILE A 53 27.84 -11.41 22.43
N ALA A 54 26.65 -10.86 22.60
CA ALA A 54 26.17 -10.24 23.83
C ALA A 54 24.67 -10.55 24.04
N PRO A 55 24.33 -11.73 24.58
CA PRO A 55 22.95 -12.18 24.75
C PRO A 55 22.15 -11.33 25.76
N ASP A 56 22.84 -10.56 26.60
CA ASP A 56 22.21 -9.75 27.66
C ASP A 56 21.73 -8.37 27.16
N ILE A 57 22.03 -8.01 25.90
CA ILE A 57 21.61 -6.73 25.32
C ILE A 57 20.17 -6.86 24.79
N THR A 58 19.26 -6.05 25.33
CA THR A 58 17.90 -5.92 24.83
C THR A 58 17.90 -5.32 23.42
N MET A 59 17.42 -6.08 22.45
CA MET A 59 17.40 -5.66 21.05
C MET A 59 16.20 -4.75 20.75
N PRO A 60 16.36 -3.67 19.98
CA PRO A 60 15.26 -2.77 19.61
C PRO A 60 14.40 -3.36 18.49
N VAL A 61 13.64 -4.42 18.78
CA VAL A 61 12.76 -5.13 17.83
C VAL A 61 11.63 -4.22 17.32
N GLU A 62 11.19 -3.27 18.15
CA GLU A 62 10.13 -2.32 17.81
C GLU A 62 10.49 -1.45 16.60
N GLU A 63 11.71 -0.92 16.57
CA GLU A 63 12.20 -0.07 15.48
C GLU A 63 12.41 -0.89 14.19
N TYR A 64 12.92 -2.11 14.33
CA TYR A 64 13.04 -3.04 13.21
C TYR A 64 11.68 -3.35 12.57
N LEU A 65 10.69 -3.69 13.39
CA LEU A 65 9.33 -3.98 12.93
C LEU A 65 8.68 -2.73 12.35
N ALA A 66 8.97 -1.55 12.90
CA ALA A 66 8.51 -0.28 12.36
C ALA A 66 9.02 -0.05 10.94
N THR A 67 10.32 -0.25 10.70
CA THR A 67 10.93 -0.07 9.38
C THR A 67 10.38 -1.10 8.39
N GLY A 68 10.25 -2.37 8.80
CA GLY A 68 9.67 -3.43 7.97
C GLY A 68 8.21 -3.15 7.57
N LEU A 69 7.36 -2.79 8.52
CA LEU A 69 5.95 -2.45 8.24
C LEU A 69 5.83 -1.21 7.35
N GLN A 70 6.73 -0.23 7.49
CA GLN A 70 6.75 0.95 6.61
C GLN A 70 7.04 0.57 5.16
N LEU A 71 7.94 -0.39 4.92
CA LEU A 71 8.24 -0.88 3.58
C LEU A 71 7.07 -1.65 2.97
N ILE A 72 6.40 -2.50 3.75
CA ILE A 72 5.21 -3.23 3.28
C ILE A 72 4.12 -2.24 2.83
N ILE A 73 3.85 -1.20 3.64
CA ILE A 73 2.91 -0.13 3.27
C ILE A 73 3.34 0.56 1.97
N GLY A 74 4.64 0.86 1.82
CA GLY A 74 5.18 1.45 0.60
C GLY A 74 4.96 0.58 -0.64
N VAL A 75 5.15 -0.74 -0.54
CA VAL A 75 4.96 -1.68 -1.65
C VAL A 75 3.49 -1.75 -2.05
N GLU A 76 2.57 -1.82 -1.08
CA GLU A 76 1.13 -1.78 -1.36
C GLU A 76 0.72 -0.45 -1.99
N PHE A 77 1.32 0.66 -1.54
CA PHE A 77 1.04 1.98 -2.09
C PHE A 77 1.45 2.10 -3.57
N ILE A 78 2.60 1.57 -3.97
CA ILE A 78 3.00 1.51 -5.39
C ILE A 78 1.99 0.70 -6.20
N LYS A 79 1.59 -0.49 -5.71
CA LYS A 79 0.58 -1.31 -6.39
C LYS A 79 -0.76 -0.60 -6.53
N MET A 80 -1.13 0.20 -5.53
CA MET A 80 -2.35 1.01 -5.54
C MET A 80 -2.30 2.10 -6.61
N ILE A 81 -1.16 2.79 -6.75
CA ILE A 81 -0.94 3.79 -7.81
C ILE A 81 -1.08 3.13 -9.19
N SER A 82 -0.39 2.00 -9.41
CA SER A 82 -0.35 1.36 -10.74
C SER A 82 -1.66 0.71 -11.19
N LYS A 83 -2.50 0.24 -10.26
CA LYS A 83 -3.75 -0.47 -10.62
C LYS A 83 -5.01 0.41 -10.51
N HIS A 84 -4.90 1.64 -10.00
CA HIS A 84 -6.05 2.54 -9.78
C HIS A 84 -7.26 1.85 -9.11
N THR A 85 -7.02 0.83 -8.28
CA THR A 85 -8.09 0.08 -7.62
C THR A 85 -8.34 0.67 -6.24
N VAL A 86 -9.41 1.47 -6.13
CA VAL A 86 -9.89 2.07 -4.87
C VAL A 86 -10.13 1.03 -3.77
N GLY A 87 -10.42 -0.23 -4.11
CA GLY A 87 -10.52 -1.33 -3.15
C GLY A 87 -9.22 -1.62 -2.39
N SER A 88 -8.07 -1.44 -3.06
CA SER A 88 -6.74 -1.64 -2.45
C SER A 88 -6.40 -0.55 -1.43
N THR A 89 -6.94 0.66 -1.58
CA THR A 89 -6.62 1.80 -0.72
C THR A 89 -7.03 1.57 0.74
N ILE A 90 -8.17 0.92 0.98
CA ILE A 90 -8.64 0.65 2.33
C ILE A 90 -7.70 -0.33 3.06
N ASP A 91 -7.19 -1.33 2.34
CA ASP A 91 -6.27 -2.32 2.91
C ASP A 91 -4.93 -1.67 3.30
N VAL A 92 -4.41 -0.76 2.47
CA VAL A 92 -3.19 0.01 2.80
C VAL A 92 -3.41 0.92 4.00
N LEU A 93 -4.56 1.58 4.08
CA LEU A 93 -4.91 2.44 5.20
C LEU A 93 -5.03 1.65 6.51
N LEU A 94 -5.59 0.44 6.45
CA LEU A 94 -5.64 -0.49 7.58
C LEU A 94 -4.23 -0.86 8.06
N PHE A 95 -3.31 -1.22 7.15
CA PHE A 95 -1.91 -1.49 7.48
C PHE A 95 -1.20 -0.28 8.11
N ALA A 96 -1.48 0.93 7.63
CA ALA A 96 -0.90 2.16 8.16
C ALA A 96 -1.31 2.43 9.62
N ILE A 97 -2.57 2.16 9.97
CA ILE A 97 -3.04 2.29 11.36
C ILE A 97 -2.49 1.15 12.22
N ALA A 98 -2.52 -0.09 11.73
CA ALA A 98 -2.03 -1.25 12.46
C ALA A 98 -0.55 -1.10 12.84
N ARG A 99 0.31 -0.60 11.94
CA ARG A 99 1.72 -0.33 12.24
C ARG A 99 1.89 0.60 13.43
N LYS A 100 1.09 1.68 13.50
CA LYS A 100 1.19 2.63 14.63
C LYS A 100 0.86 1.98 15.96
N LEU A 101 -0.06 1.01 15.99
CA LEU A 101 -0.43 0.29 17.21
C LEU A 101 0.61 -0.73 17.65
N VAL A 102 1.32 -1.36 16.70
CA VAL A 102 2.34 -2.38 17.00
C VAL A 102 3.65 -1.76 17.45
N VAL A 103 3.99 -0.58 16.92
CA VAL A 103 5.29 0.09 17.16
C VAL A 103 5.22 1.07 18.32
N SER A 104 4.05 1.67 18.57
CA SER A 104 3.92 2.71 19.60
C SER A 104 3.39 2.12 20.89
N HIS A 105 4.21 2.18 21.94
CA HIS A 105 3.78 2.08 23.33
C HIS A 105 3.06 3.36 23.78
N GLY A 106 2.13 3.85 22.97
CA GLY A 106 1.27 4.99 23.30
C GLY A 106 0.42 4.69 24.53
N GLY A 107 -0.18 5.73 25.12
CA GLY A 107 -1.06 5.54 26.27
C GLY A 107 -2.24 4.63 25.92
N ALA A 108 -2.89 4.05 26.93
CA ALA A 108 -4.06 3.18 26.73
C ALA A 108 -5.16 3.84 25.86
N ILE A 109 -5.25 5.18 25.88
CA ILE A 109 -6.16 5.98 25.07
C ILE A 109 -5.79 5.95 23.58
N ASP A 110 -4.50 6.03 23.23
CA ASP A 110 -4.05 6.02 21.83
C ASP A 110 -4.33 4.67 21.17
N LEU A 111 -4.12 3.59 21.93
CA LEU A 111 -4.48 2.23 21.51
C LEU A 111 -5.99 2.11 21.28
N LEU A 112 -6.81 2.62 22.21
CA LEU A 112 -8.26 2.60 22.09
C LEU A 112 -8.73 3.35 20.83
N LEU A 113 -8.19 4.54 20.59
CA LEU A 113 -8.51 5.35 19.40
C LEU A 113 -8.09 4.65 18.10
N GLY A 114 -6.94 3.98 18.09
CA GLY A 114 -6.51 3.20 16.93
C GLY A 114 -7.42 2.01 16.64
N ILE A 115 -7.86 1.28 17.68
CA ILE A 115 -8.81 0.16 17.53
C ILE A 115 -10.16 0.68 17.00
N ILE A 116 -10.66 1.80 17.54
CA ILE A 116 -11.88 2.45 17.05
C ILE A 116 -11.72 2.87 15.59
N ALA A 117 -10.58 3.45 15.21
CA ALA A 117 -10.31 3.83 13.82
C ALA A 117 -10.33 2.62 12.87
N ILE A 118 -9.73 1.50 13.26
CA ILE A 118 -9.79 0.24 12.50
C ILE A 118 -11.24 -0.25 12.36
N ALA A 119 -12.02 -0.21 13.45
CA ALA A 119 -13.43 -0.60 13.42
C ALA A 119 -14.26 0.26 12.47
N ILE A 120 -14.06 1.58 12.49
CA ILE A 120 -14.72 2.53 11.58
C ILE A 120 -14.33 2.24 10.12
N LEU A 121 -13.05 2.03 9.82
CA LEU A 121 -12.61 1.68 8.46
C LEU A 121 -13.26 0.40 7.96
N PHE A 122 -13.43 -0.60 8.82
CA PHE A 122 -14.07 -1.85 8.45
C PHE A 122 -15.57 -1.66 8.15
N ILE A 123 -16.26 -0.81 8.93
CA ILE A 123 -17.65 -0.42 8.68
C ILE A 123 -17.75 0.28 7.32
N ILE A 124 -16.89 1.27 7.04
CA ILE A 124 -16.88 1.97 5.76
C ILE A 124 -16.64 1.01 4.59
N LYS A 125 -15.66 0.09 4.73
CA LYS A 125 -15.39 -0.95 3.73
C LYS A 125 -16.63 -1.78 3.42
N ARG A 126 -17.36 -2.21 4.46
CA ARG A 126 -18.58 -3.01 4.32
C ARG A 126 -19.73 -2.25 3.67
N TYR A 127 -19.91 -0.97 4.00
CA TYR A 127 -21.01 -0.17 3.44
C TYR A 127 -20.76 0.27 1.99
N PHE A 128 -19.51 0.59 1.63
CA PHE A 128 -19.16 1.08 0.29
C PHE A 128 -18.74 -0.04 -0.69
N GLY A 129 -18.17 -1.15 -0.21
CA GLY A 129 -17.72 -2.28 -1.06
C GLY A 129 -18.86 -3.05 -1.74
N ASN A 130 -20.11 -2.86 -1.31
CA ASN A 130 -21.26 -3.63 -1.80
C ASN A 130 -21.79 -3.24 -3.19
N LYS A 131 -21.09 -2.41 -3.98
CA LYS A 131 -21.64 -1.93 -5.27
C LYS A 131 -21.00 -2.46 -6.56
N CYS A 132 -19.89 -3.20 -6.57
CA CYS A 132 -19.39 -3.75 -7.85
C CYS A 132 -18.36 -4.90 -7.74
N GLU A 133 -18.52 -5.87 -6.83
CA GLU A 133 -17.65 -7.06 -6.77
C GLU A 133 -18.30 -8.33 -7.36
N ARG A 134 -19.29 -8.14 -8.23
CA ARG A 134 -19.91 -9.23 -8.99
C ARG A 134 -20.25 -8.77 -10.40
N CYS A 135 -19.22 -8.55 -11.22
CA CYS A 135 -19.45 -8.71 -12.65
C CYS A 135 -19.36 -10.21 -12.94
N PRO A 136 -20.43 -10.87 -13.43
CA PRO A 136 -20.37 -12.28 -13.76
C PRO A 136 -19.29 -12.50 -14.83
N ILE A 137 -18.44 -13.50 -14.62
CA ILE A 137 -17.59 -14.05 -15.67
C ILE A 137 -18.54 -14.52 -16.77
N ASP A 138 -18.53 -13.81 -17.90
CA ASP A 138 -19.39 -14.05 -19.05
C ASP A 138 -19.26 -15.52 -19.52
N PRO A 139 -20.32 -16.35 -19.41
CA PRO A 139 -20.30 -17.73 -19.88
C PRO A 139 -20.22 -17.84 -21.42
N ALA A 140 -20.34 -16.74 -22.18
CA ALA A 140 -20.31 -16.76 -23.64
C ALA A 140 -18.93 -17.07 -24.26
N LYS A 141 -17.83 -16.98 -23.49
CA LYS A 141 -16.49 -17.36 -24.00
C LYS A 141 -16.14 -18.85 -23.90
N ALA A 142 -16.99 -19.67 -23.28
CA ALA A 142 -16.75 -21.11 -23.15
C ALA A 142 -17.19 -21.95 -24.37
N LYS A 143 -17.81 -21.34 -25.39
CA LYS A 143 -18.36 -22.07 -26.56
C LYS A 143 -17.61 -21.90 -27.88
N LEU A 144 -16.51 -21.15 -27.92
CA LEU A 144 -15.75 -20.89 -29.16
C LEU A 144 -14.39 -21.61 -29.25
N LYS A 145 -14.14 -22.63 -28.41
CA LYS A 145 -12.90 -23.44 -28.46
C LYS A 145 -13.13 -24.89 -28.88
N GLU A 146 -14.35 -25.28 -29.27
CA GLU A 146 -14.68 -26.65 -29.68
C GLU A 146 -15.49 -26.73 -30.99
N SER A 147 -15.27 -25.82 -31.93
CA SER A 147 -15.75 -25.98 -33.32
C SER A 147 -14.74 -25.42 -34.31
#